data_AF-A0A485CT25-F1
#
_entry.id   AF-A0A485CT25-F1
#
_cell.length_a   1.000
_cell.length_b   1.000
_cell.length_c   1.000
_cell.angle_alpha   90.00
_cell.angle_beta   90.00
_cell.angle_gamma   90.00
#
_symmetry.space_group_name_H-M   'P 1'
#
loop_
_entity.id
_entity.type
_entity.pdbx_description
1 polymer ?
#
loop_
_entity_poly.entity_id
_entity_poly.type
_entity_poly.pdbx_seq_one_letter_code
_entity_poly.pdbx_strand_id
1 'polypeptide(L)'
;MITVWLSRAAIGIDNDEKIAGLAKIRRRHQSRRVKKPFCRSITADGMVDPQLIGGRQPVAPSALAAPRRRRCDAACALSGEEV
;
A
#
# COMPACT_ATOMS: atom_id res chain seq x y z
N MET A 1 -5.16 4.22 -1.02
CA MET A 1 -4.98 2.92 -0.33
C MET A 1 -3.57 2.88 0.28
N ILE A 2 -3.45 3.02 1.60
CA ILE A 2 -2.17 2.93 2.30
C ILE A 2 -1.89 1.46 2.57
N THR A 3 -0.79 0.95 2.03
CA THR A 3 -0.34 -0.43 2.22
C THR A 3 0.88 -0.44 3.14
N VAL A 4 1.09 -1.52 3.89
CA VAL A 4 2.23 -1.70 4.78
C VAL A 4 2.86 -3.06 4.55
N TRP A 5 4.18 -3.09 4.38
CA TRP A 5 4.92 -4.34 4.24
C TRP A 5 5.42 -4.85 5.58
N LEU A 6 4.96 -6.03 6.00
CA LEU A 6 5.57 -6.81 7.06
C LEU A 6 6.22 -8.04 6.42
N SER A 7 7.52 -7.90 6.13
CA SER A 7 8.52 -8.92 5.78
C SER A 7 8.20 -10.01 4.72
N ARG A 8 7.00 -10.07 4.15
CA ARG A 8 6.58 -10.98 3.07
C ARG A 8 5.16 -10.71 2.53
N ALA A 9 4.35 -9.88 3.19
CA ALA A 9 3.00 -9.55 2.74
C ALA A 9 2.66 -8.07 2.99
N ALA A 10 1.86 -7.53 2.07
CA ALA A 10 1.24 -6.21 2.13
C ALA A 10 -0.05 -6.27 2.96
N ILE A 11 -0.20 -5.38 3.94
CA ILE A 11 -1.41 -5.22 4.76
C ILE A 11 -1.95 -3.80 4.55
N GLY A 12 -3.21 -3.68 4.17
CA GLY A 12 -3.88 -2.37 4.07
C GLY A 12 -4.07 -1.73 5.45
N ILE A 13 -3.87 -0.41 5.53
CA ILE A 13 -4.20 0.44 6.68
C ILE A 13 -4.97 1.66 6.17
N ASP A 14 -6.10 1.37 5.56
CA ASP A 14 -6.96 2.34 4.89
C ASP A 14 -8.33 2.48 5.56
N ASN A 15 -8.64 1.67 6.58
CA ASN A 15 -9.82 1.79 7.41
C ASN A 15 -9.63 1.21 8.83
N ASP A 16 -10.58 1.54 9.71
CA ASP A 16 -10.52 1.18 11.13
C ASP A 16 -10.65 -0.32 11.41
N GLU A 17 -11.28 -1.08 10.52
CA GLU A 17 -11.43 -2.54 10.67
C GLU A 17 -10.06 -3.24 10.73
N LYS A 18 -9.03 -2.64 10.10
CA LYS A 18 -7.66 -3.17 10.12
C LYS A 18 -6.95 -2.92 11.45
N ILE A 19 -7.40 -1.96 12.28
CA ILE A 19 -6.74 -1.57 13.54
C ILE A 19 -6.66 -2.76 14.51
N ALA A 20 -7.74 -3.53 14.65
CA ALA A 20 -7.78 -4.69 15.54
C ALA A 20 -6.74 -5.75 15.15
N GLY A 21 -6.55 -5.99 13.84
CA GLY A 21 -5.53 -6.89 13.31
C GLY A 21 -4.11 -6.39 13.61
N LEU A 22 -3.84 -5.11 13.36
CA LEU A 22 -2.55 -4.47 13.64
C LEU A 22 -2.21 -4.51 15.14
N ALA A 23 -3.19 -4.30 16.01
CA ALA A 23 -3.01 -4.40 17.45
C ALA A 23 -2.56 -5.80 17.89
N LYS A 24 -3.10 -6.86 17.29
CA LYS A 24 -2.66 -8.25 17.53
C LYS A 24 -1.21 -8.46 17.10
N ILE A 25 -0.83 -7.94 15.92
CA ILE A 25 0.56 -8.00 15.43
C ILE A 25 1.51 -7.28 16.40
N ARG A 26 1.14 -6.07 16.85
CA ARG A 26 1.92 -5.30 17.83
C ARG A 26 2.11 -6.06 19.14
N ARG A 27 1.03 -6.63 19.70
CA ARG A 27 1.09 -7.43 20.94
C ARG A 27 2.03 -8.63 20.79
N ARG A 28 1.98 -9.33 19.65
CA ARG A 28 2.88 -10.46 19.36
C ARG A 28 4.35 -10.03 19.23
N HIS A 29 4.63 -8.84 18.72
CA HIS A 29 5.99 -8.31 18.66
C HIS A 29 6.53 -7.93 20.05
N GLN A 30 5.69 -7.31 20.88
CA GLN A 30 6.04 -6.95 22.26
C GLN A 30 6.34 -8.19 23.10
N SER A 31 5.56 -9.27 22.97
CA SER A 31 5.79 -10.52 23.72
C SER A 31 7.08 -11.24 23.32
N ARG A 32 7.57 -11.05 22.09
CA ARG A 32 8.81 -11.66 21.58
C ARG A 32 10.07 -10.83 21.89
N ARG A 33 9.96 -9.73 22.65
CA ARG A 33 11.07 -8.79 22.97
C ARG A 33 11.88 -8.34 21.74
N VAL A 34 11.20 -8.20 20.60
CA VAL A 34 11.81 -7.66 19.37
C VAL A 34 11.90 -6.13 19.51
N LYS A 35 12.85 -5.49 18.82
CA LYS A 35 12.93 -4.02 18.71
C LYS A 35 11.56 -3.40 18.39
N LYS A 36 11.33 -2.17 18.85
CA LYS A 36 10.07 -1.43 18.65
C LYS A 36 9.59 -1.56 17.20
N PRO A 37 8.38 -2.10 16.95
CA PRO A 37 7.89 -2.30 15.60
C PRO A 37 7.61 -0.94 14.94
N PHE A 38 8.13 -0.75 13.73
CA PHE A 38 7.86 0.41 12.88
C PHE A 38 6.91 0.01 11.75
N CYS A 39 5.95 0.87 11.47
CA CYS A 39 4.96 0.68 10.40
C CYS A 39 5.31 1.63 9.25
N ARG A 40 5.70 1.09 8.10
CA ARG A 40 5.98 1.90 6.91
C ARG A 40 4.69 2.08 6.10
N SER A 41 4.12 3.27 6.12
CA SER A 41 3.06 3.66 5.18
C SER A 41 3.63 3.77 3.77
N ILE A 42 3.01 3.09 2.82
CA ILE A 42 3.34 3.20 1.40
C ILE A 42 2.07 3.36 0.56
N THR A 43 2.18 4.14 -0.51
CA THR A 43 1.23 4.17 -1.62
C THR A 43 1.98 3.66 -2.85
N ALA A 44 1.36 2.74 -3.61
CA ALA A 44 2.01 2.09 -4.75
C ALA A 44 1.82 2.86 -6.08
N ASP A 45 1.07 3.96 -6.07
CA ASP A 45 0.82 4.89 -7.18
C ASP A 45 0.68 4.19 -8.54
N GLY A 46 1.35 4.70 -9.59
CA GLY A 46 1.32 4.16 -10.94
C GLY A 46 1.94 2.76 -11.11
N MET A 47 2.47 2.17 -10.03
CA MET A 47 3.10 0.85 -10.04
C MET A 47 2.19 -0.26 -9.54
N VAL A 48 0.99 0.05 -9.02
CA VAL A 48 0.06 -0.96 -8.52
C VAL A 48 -0.55 -1.79 -9.65
N ASP A 49 -0.74 -3.08 -9.40
CA ASP A 49 -1.53 -3.94 -10.30
C ASP A 49 -3.02 -3.61 -10.12
N PRO A 50 -3.77 -3.27 -11.18
CA PRO A 50 -5.20 -2.98 -11.10
C PRO A 50 -6.00 -4.06 -10.36
N GLN A 51 -5.62 -5.34 -10.48
CA GLN A 51 -6.31 -6.43 -9.79
C GLN A 51 -6.24 -6.32 -8.26
N LEU A 52 -5.18 -5.70 -7.73
CA LEU A 52 -5.01 -5.47 -6.29
C LEU A 52 -5.81 -4.28 -5.76
N ILE A 53 -6.34 -3.43 -6.64
CA ILE A 53 -7.15 -2.26 -6.31
C ILE A 53 -8.59 -2.39 -6.86
N GLY A 54 -9.09 -3.62 -7.01
CA GLY A 54 -10.46 -3.87 -7.45
C GLY A 54 -10.72 -3.48 -8.90
N GLY A 55 -9.72 -3.59 -9.77
CA GLY A 55 -9.80 -3.24 -11.19
C GLY A 55 -9.71 -1.76 -11.49
N ARG A 56 -9.48 -0.91 -10.48
CA ARG A 56 -9.33 0.55 -10.68
C ARG A 56 -8.05 0.87 -11.45
N GLN A 57 -8.07 1.99 -12.17
CA GLN A 57 -6.87 2.52 -12.83
C GLN A 57 -5.90 3.09 -11.78
N PRO A 58 -4.59 2.78 -11.87
CA PRO A 58 -3.58 3.39 -11.01
C PRO A 58 -3.54 4.92 -11.17
N VAL A 59 -3.10 5.63 -10.13
CA VAL A 59 -2.92 7.09 -10.15
C VAL A 59 -1.45 7.45 -9.88
N ALA A 60 -0.96 8.51 -10.51
CA ALA A 60 0.41 8.99 -10.37
C ALA A 60 0.49 10.50 -10.65
N PRO A 61 1.61 11.18 -10.36
CA PRO A 61 1.77 12.60 -10.70
C PRO A 61 1.64 12.91 -12.20
N SER A 62 1.86 11.92 -13.07
CA SER A 62 1.74 12.06 -14.51
C SER A 62 1.17 10.79 -15.15
N ALA A 63 0.54 10.95 -16.32
CA ALA A 63 -0.07 9.85 -17.06
C ALA A 63 0.94 9.02 -17.87
N LEU A 64 2.07 8.67 -17.24
CA LEU A 64 3.13 7.89 -17.84
C LEU A 64 3.06 6.45 -17.35
N ALA A 65 3.14 5.49 -18.28
CA ALA A 65 3.29 4.10 -17.92
C ALA A 65 4.69 3.87 -17.32
N ALA A 66 4.73 3.24 -16.14
CA ALA A 66 6.01 2.95 -15.52
C ALA A 66 6.77 1.84 -16.28
N PRO A 67 8.09 2.00 -16.50
CA PRO A 67 8.88 1.01 -17.23
C PRO A 67 9.10 -0.25 -16.38
N ARG A 68 8.34 -1.31 -16.67
CA ARG A 68 8.47 -2.62 -16.00
C ARG A 68 8.23 -3.82 -16.93
N ARG A 69 8.79 -4.98 -16.56
CA ARG A 69 8.74 -6.23 -17.35
C ARG A 69 7.32 -6.72 -17.66
N ARG A 70 6.36 -6.48 -16.76
CA ARG A 70 4.94 -6.78 -17.01
C ARG A 70 4.24 -5.51 -17.47
N ARG A 71 3.37 -5.61 -18.47
CA ARG A 71 2.60 -4.46 -18.99
C ARG A 71 1.85 -3.79 -17.83
N CYS A 72 2.10 -2.51 -17.69
CA CYS A 72 1.46 -1.60 -16.76
C CYS A 72 0.51 -0.78 -17.60
N ASP A 73 -0.77 -0.72 -17.26
CA ASP A 73 -1.62 0.29 -17.88
C ASP A 73 -1.10 1.67 -17.45
N ALA A 74 -1.25 2.67 -18.33
CA ALA A 74 -0.88 4.03 -17.99
C ALA A 74 -1.70 4.51 -16.80
N ALA A 75 -1.03 5.11 -15.81
CA ALA A 75 -1.72 5.71 -14.67
C ALA A 75 -2.52 6.95 -15.09
N CYS A 76 -3.56 7.29 -14.34
CA CYS A 76 -4.17 8.61 -14.42
C CYS A 76 -3.30 9.63 -13.68
N ALA A 77 -3.18 10.83 -14.24
CA ALA A 77 -2.57 11.95 -13.53
C ALA A 77 -3.49 12.37 -12.37
N LEU A 78 -2.91 12.55 -11.18
CA LEU A 78 -3.61 13.07 -10.01
C LEU A 78 -4.14 14.49 -10.28
N SER A 79 -5.37 14.74 -9.85
CA SER A 79 -5.97 16.07 -9.83
C SER A 79 -5.60 16.84 -8.55
N GLY A 80 -5.87 18.14 -8.50
CA GLY A 80 -5.64 18.96 -7.31
C GLY A 80 -6.48 18.57 -6.09
N GLU A 81 -7.58 17.83 -6.28
CA GLU A 81 -8.41 17.30 -5.19
C GLU A 81 -7.85 16.02 -4.58
N GLU A 82 -6.97 15.32 -5.31
CA GLU A 82 -6.41 14.01 -4.91
C GLU A 82 -5.06 14.11 -4.19
N VAL A 83 -4.50 15.31 -4.06
CA VAL A 83 -3.19 15.59 -3.43
C VAL A 83 -3.33 16.19 -2.04
#